data_AF-X1U5I8-F1
#
_entry.id   AF-X1U5I8-F1
#
_cell.length_a   1.000
_cell.length_b   1.000
_cell.length_c   1.000
_cell.angle_alpha   90.00
_cell.angle_beta   90.00
_cell.angle_gamma   90.00
#
_symmetry.space_group_name_H-M   'P 1'
#
loop_
_entity.id
_entity.type
_entity.pdbx_description
1 polymer ?
#
loop_
_entity_poly.entity_id
_entity_poly.type
_entity_poly.pdbx_seq_one_letter_code
_entity_poly.pdbx_strand_id
1 'polypeptide(L)' 'MLYYERASENDNLSAEDLRQALYSALDKIGTKKKVLAIPPDITRFHSQAGILTQFAWQYYSEKMTDILPALGTHF' A
#
# COMPACT_ATOMS: atom_id res chain seq x y z
N MET A 1 -10.78 0.27 12.63
CA MET A 1 -11.60 0.72 11.49
C MET A 1 -11.16 -0.06 10.27
N LEU A 2 -12.09 -0.68 9.55
CA LEU A 2 -11.82 -1.43 8.32
C LEU A 2 -12.11 -0.53 7.12
N TYR A 3 -11.10 -0.26 6.28
CA TYR A 3 -11.24 0.62 5.12
C TYR A 3 -11.62 -0.13 3.84
N TYR A 4 -11.15 -1.35 3.67
CA TYR A 4 -11.47 -2.18 2.52
C TYR A 4 -11.54 -3.65 2.95
N GLU A 5 -12.47 -4.39 2.35
CA GLU A 5 -12.65 -5.82 2.55
C GLU A 5 -13.12 -6.45 1.24
N ARG A 6 -12.52 -7.59 0.89
CA ARG A 6 -12.96 -8.47 -0.18
C ARG A 6 -12.65 -9.89 0.27
N ALA A 7 -13.68 -10.73 0.35
CA ALA A 7 -13.56 -12.09 0.86
C ALA A 7 -14.03 -13.10 -0.18
N SER A 8 -13.15 -14.03 -0.53
CA SER A 8 -13.44 -15.19 -1.37
C SER A 8 -12.31 -16.21 -1.20
N GLU A 9 -12.65 -17.48 -1.07
CA GLU A 9 -11.68 -18.57 -0.95
C GLU A 9 -10.90 -18.81 -2.26
N ASN A 10 -11.49 -18.41 -3.39
CA ASN A 10 -10.95 -18.65 -4.72
C ASN A 10 -10.47 -17.36 -5.41
N ASP A 11 -10.38 -16.25 -4.68
CA ASP A 11 -9.95 -14.98 -5.25
C ASP A 11 -8.46 -14.99 -5.59
N ASN A 12 -8.15 -14.48 -6.78
CA ASN A 12 -6.80 -14.12 -7.17
C ASN A 12 -6.80 -12.63 -7.51
N LEU A 13 -6.09 -11.83 -6.73
CA LEU A 13 -6.05 -10.38 -6.91
C LEU A 13 -5.01 -10.02 -7.96
N SER A 14 -5.48 -9.49 -9.09
CA SER A 14 -4.60 -8.88 -10.08
C SER A 14 -3.99 -7.57 -9.56
N ALA A 15 -2.97 -7.06 -10.25
CA ALA A 15 -2.40 -5.75 -9.94
C ALA A 15 -3.46 -4.63 -9.97
N GLU A 16 -4.43 -4.72 -10.90
CA GLU A 16 -5.52 -3.75 -10.97
C GLU A 16 -6.50 -3.89 -9.81
N ASP A 17 -6.81 -5.12 -9.38
CA ASP A 17 -7.61 -5.35 -8.16
C ASP A 17 -6.94 -4.72 -6.93
N LEU A 18 -5.63 -4.92 -6.78
CA LEU A 18 -4.85 -4.32 -5.68
C LEU A 18 -4.88 -2.79 -5.73
N ARG A 19 -4.74 -2.20 -6.92
CA ARG A 19 -4.78 -0.75 -7.11
C ARG A 19 -6.14 -0.17 -6.71
N GLN A 20 -7.22 -0.77 -7.19
CA GLN A 20 -8.58 -0.33 -6.89
C GLN A 20 -8.93 -0.49 -5.41
N ALA A 21 -8.55 -1.62 -4.82
CA ALA A 21 -8.71 -1.88 -3.39
C ALA A 21 -7.98 -0.82 -2.54
N LEU A 22 -6.72 -0.54 -2.88
CA LEU A 22 -5.92 0.46 -2.18
C LEU A 22 -6.54 1.84 -2.33
N TYR A 23 -6.90 2.26 -3.55
CA TYR A 23 -7.45 3.59 -3.79
C TYR A 23 -8.77 3.79 -3.03
N SER A 24 -9.65 2.80 -3.02
CA SER A 24 -10.89 2.83 -2.23
C SER A 24 -10.62 2.98 -0.73
N ALA A 25 -9.58 2.34 -0.20
CA ALA A 25 -9.17 2.50 1.19
C ALA A 25 -8.61 3.91 1.46
N LEU A 26 -7.77 4.43 0.57
CA LEU A 26 -7.18 5.77 0.70
C LEU A 26 -8.21 6.89 0.56
N ASP A 27 -9.22 6.72 -0.30
CA ASP A 27 -10.35 7.65 -0.43
C ASP A 27 -11.12 7.78 0.89
N LYS A 28 -11.39 6.66 1.56
CA LYS A 28 -12.06 6.64 2.88
C LYS A 28 -11.22 7.24 4.00
N ILE A 29 -9.89 7.13 3.93
CA ILE A 29 -8.96 7.80 4.85
C ILE A 29 -8.97 9.33 4.66
N GLY A 30 -9.39 9.79 3.47
CA GLY A 30 -9.51 11.17 3.09
C GLY A 30 -8.19 11.84 2.72
N THR A 31 -8.27 13.10 2.32
CA THR A 31 -7.11 13.84 1.82
C THR A 31 -6.04 14.02 2.90
N LYS A 32 -4.78 13.83 2.51
CA LYS A 32 -3.60 14.07 3.36
C LYS A 32 -2.68 15.10 2.70
N LYS A 33 -1.99 15.89 3.51
CA LYS A 33 -1.03 16.91 3.06
C LYS A 33 0.41 16.41 3.06
N LYS A 34 0.72 15.45 3.94
CA LYS A 34 2.03 14.81 4.09
C LYS A 34 1.83 13.34 4.47
N VAL A 35 2.48 12.44 3.75
CA VAL A 35 2.33 10.99 3.86
C VAL A 35 3.71 10.34 3.93
N LEU A 36 3.87 9.44 4.88
CA LEU A 36 5.02 8.56 5.03
C LEU A 36 4.56 7.13 4.75
N ALA A 37 5.19 6.44 3.80
CA ALA A 37 4.97 5.01 3.58
C ALA A 37 5.96 4.18 4.42
N ILE A 38 5.48 3.12 5.06
CA ILE A 38 6.29 2.20 5.87
C ILE A 38 6.16 0.78 5.30
N PRO A 39 6.78 0.48 4.15
CA PRO A 39 6.75 -0.86 3.57
C PRO A 39 7.65 -1.82 4.36
N PRO A 40 7.41 -3.15 4.32
CA PRO A 40 8.40 -4.12 4.74
C PRO A 40 9.64 -4.04 3.85
N ASP A 41 10.74 -4.62 4.31
CA ASP A 41 11.94 -4.75 3.49
C ASP A 41 11.83 -5.82 2.39
N ILE A 42 12.92 -6.00 1.64
CA ILE A 42 12.99 -6.92 0.51
C ILE A 42 12.83 -8.40 0.90
N THR A 43 13.03 -8.77 2.17
CA THR A 43 12.81 -10.16 2.64
C THR A 43 11.34 -10.56 2.56
N ARG A 44 10.42 -9.60 2.35
CA ARG A 44 8.99 -9.81 2.10
C ARG A 44 8.61 -9.55 0.65
N PHE A 45 9.47 -9.86 -0.32
CA PHE A 45 9.20 -9.65 -1.75
C PHE A 45 7.83 -10.17 -2.21
N HIS A 46 7.42 -11.36 -1.78
CA HIS A 46 6.14 -11.96 -2.17
C HIS A 46 4.89 -11.29 -1.54
N SER A 47 5.06 -10.32 -0.63
CA SER A 47 3.94 -9.58 -0.02
C SER A 47 3.25 -8.59 -0.95
N GLN A 48 3.81 -8.34 -2.14
CA GLN A 48 3.33 -7.30 -3.07
C GLN A 48 3.41 -5.87 -2.48
N ALA A 49 4.17 -5.66 -1.40
CA ALA A 49 4.28 -4.33 -0.80
C ALA A 49 4.97 -3.31 -1.71
N GLY A 50 5.86 -3.76 -2.61
CA GLY A 50 6.49 -2.89 -3.60
C GLY A 50 5.47 -2.26 -4.54
N ILE A 51 4.61 -3.07 -5.16
CA ILE A 51 3.57 -2.57 -6.07
C ILE A 51 2.52 -1.72 -5.34
N LEU A 52 2.14 -2.09 -4.11
CA LEU A 52 1.24 -1.27 -3.29
C LEU A 52 1.86 0.09 -2.93
N THR A 53 3.16 0.14 -2.65
CA THR A 53 3.87 1.40 -2.39
C THR A 53 3.94 2.27 -3.64
N GLN A 54 4.16 1.67 -4.81
CA GLN A 54 4.10 2.37 -6.09
C GLN A 54 2.71 2.98 -6.33
N PHE A 55 1.64 2.20 -6.13
CA PHE A 55 0.27 2.69 -6.26
C PHE A 55 -0.05 3.79 -5.24
N ALA A 56 0.41 3.66 -3.99
CA ALA A 56 0.24 4.71 -2.99
C ALA A 56 0.96 6.01 -3.42
N TRP A 57 2.15 5.91 -4.01
CA TRP A 57 2.84 7.07 -4.58
C TRP A 57 2.08 7.66 -5.78
N GLN A 58 1.50 6.83 -6.65
CA GLN A 58 0.67 7.34 -7.76
C GLN A 58 -0.58 8.07 -7.26
N TYR A 59 -1.18 7.61 -6.16
CA TYR A 59 -2.35 8.23 -5.55
C TYR A 59 -2.02 9.55 -4.84
N TYR A 60 -0.98 9.57 -4.01
CA TYR A 60 -0.61 10.74 -3.21
C TYR A 60 0.33 11.71 -3.91
N SER A 61 1.10 11.24 -4.89
CA SER A 61 2.13 11.98 -5.61
C SER A 61 3.07 12.71 -4.64
N GLU A 62 3.33 14.00 -4.86
CA GLU A 62 4.21 14.85 -4.03
C GLU A 62 3.81 14.91 -2.54
N LYS A 63 2.59 14.54 -2.19
CA LYS A 63 2.15 14.46 -0.78
C LYS A 63 2.80 13.30 -0.04
N MET A 64 3.29 12.27 -0.74
CA MET A 64 4.07 11.18 -0.14
C MET A 64 5.54 11.56 -0.14
N THR A 65 5.98 12.15 0.97
CA THR A 65 7.29 12.80 1.09
C THR A 65 8.40 11.85 1.49
N ASP A 66 8.05 10.74 2.14
CA ASP A 66 9.02 9.86 2.79
C ASP A 66 8.65 8.38 2.62
N ILE A 67 9.66 7.52 2.58
CA ILE A 67 9.53 6.05 2.64
C ILE A 67 10.51 5.54 3.69
N LEU A 68 10.00 4.83 4.71
CA LEU A 68 10.78 4.24 5.79
C LEU A 68 10.58 2.72 5.79
N PRO A 69 11.48 1.93 5.17
CA PRO A 69 11.38 0.48 5.21
C PRO A 69 11.43 -0.06 6.65
N ALA A 70 10.49 -0.92 7.02
CA ALA A 70 10.44 -1.58 8.31
C ALA A 70 11.45 -2.74 8.38
N LEU A 71 12.74 -2.40 8.42
CA LEU A 71 13.87 -3.34 8.46
C LEU A 71 13.93 -4.18 9.76
N GLY A 72 13.53 -3.61 10.89
CA GLY A 72 13.76 -4.24 12.19
C GLY A 72 15.26 -4.42 12.46
N THR A 73 15.70 -5.66 12.64
CA THR A 73 17.11 -6.02 12.89
C THR A 73 17.83 -6.53 11.65
N HIS A 74 17.22 -6.42 10.46
CA HIS A 74 17.83 -6.84 9.21
C HIS A 74 18.89 -5.81 8.74
N PHE A 75 19.97 -6.29 8.14
CA PHE A 75 21.13 -5.51 7.66
C PHE A 75 21.53 -5.92 6.25
#